data_AF-A0A7J3PLT9-F1
#
_entry.id   AF-A0A7J3PLT9-F1
#
_cell.length_a   1.000
_cell.length_b   1.000
_cell.length_c   1.000
_cell.angle_alpha   90.00
_cell.angle_beta   90.00
_cell.angle_gamma   90.00
#
_symmetry.space_group_name_H-M   'P 1'
#
loop_
_entity.id
_entity.type
_entity.pdbx_description
1 polymer ?
#
loop_
_entity_poly.entity_id
_entity_poly.type
_entity_poly.pdbx_seq_one_letter_code
_entity_poly.pdbx_strand_id
1 'polypeptide(L)'
;MESSQLVILEEIRQKWREDPFLRMLAERCSLTERQLEALLIEASEETSELKLSEKAGLMGITKGSYARILSQALGNISQALFTVILLSYVGLLQDEKQKWFIELGEAVRDGRIDEAILLLEEMQTRLKSMTKK
;
A
#
# COMPACT_ATOMS: atom_id res chain seq x y z
N MET A 1 -21.58 12.68 -17.18
CA MET A 1 -21.22 11.47 -16.40
C MET A 1 -19.72 11.21 -16.41
N GLU A 2 -19.03 11.21 -17.57
CA GLU A 2 -17.55 11.08 -17.64
C GLU A 2 -16.80 12.12 -16.77
N SER A 3 -17.31 13.35 -16.67
CA SER A 3 -16.67 14.41 -15.88
C SER A 3 -16.65 14.13 -14.37
N SER A 4 -17.65 13.44 -13.82
CA SER A 4 -17.70 13.15 -12.37
C SER A 4 -16.74 12.03 -11.98
N GLN A 5 -16.54 11.08 -12.89
CA GLN A 5 -15.66 9.93 -12.71
C GLN A 5 -14.17 10.31 -12.74
N LEU A 6 -13.78 11.24 -13.62
CA LEU A 6 -12.41 11.77 -13.67
C LEU A 6 -12.05 12.62 -12.44
N VAL A 7 -13.03 13.32 -11.87
CA VAL A 7 -12.84 14.11 -10.64
C VAL A 7 -12.45 13.20 -9.47
N ILE A 8 -13.11 12.05 -9.31
CA ILE A 8 -12.83 11.09 -8.23
C ILE A 8 -11.38 10.58 -8.29
N LEU A 9 -10.89 10.16 -9.47
CA LEU A 9 -9.51 9.67 -9.58
C LEU A 9 -8.49 10.80 -9.33
N GLU A 10 -8.77 12.01 -9.79
CA GLU A 10 -7.87 13.13 -9.55
C GLU A 10 -7.85 13.54 -8.07
N GLU A 11 -8.97 13.46 -7.36
CA GLU A 11 -9.01 13.65 -5.90
C GLU A 11 -8.23 12.56 -5.16
N ILE A 12 -8.33 11.30 -5.59
CA ILE A 12 -7.54 10.20 -5.05
C ILE A 12 -6.03 10.46 -5.28
N ARG A 13 -5.65 10.91 -6.48
CA ARG A 13 -4.26 11.26 -6.82
C ARG A 13 -3.75 12.48 -6.07
N GLN A 14 -4.58 13.50 -5.90
CA GLN A 14 -4.26 14.72 -5.14
C GLN A 14 -3.96 14.38 -3.69
N LYS A 15 -4.85 13.62 -3.03
CA LYS A 15 -4.62 13.11 -1.67
C LYS A 15 -3.31 12.33 -1.56
N TRP A 16 -2.98 11.54 -2.57
CA TRP A 16 -1.71 10.82 -2.63
C TRP A 16 -0.48 11.73 -2.74
N ARG A 17 -0.54 12.77 -3.58
CA ARG A 17 0.57 13.71 -3.79
C ARG A 17 0.83 14.62 -2.60
N GLU A 18 -0.21 14.94 -1.84
CA GLU A 18 -0.13 15.86 -0.71
C GLU A 18 0.31 15.18 0.60
N ASP A 19 0.24 13.85 0.69
CA ASP A 19 0.66 13.08 1.85
C ASP A 19 2.10 12.53 1.69
N PRO A 20 3.10 13.14 2.36
CA PRO A 20 4.50 12.73 2.24
C PRO A 20 4.76 11.32 2.80
N PHE A 21 3.98 10.89 3.80
CA PHE A 21 4.14 9.57 4.41
C PHE A 21 3.60 8.49 3.50
N LEU A 22 2.43 8.70 2.92
CA LEU A 22 1.87 7.80 1.91
C LEU A 22 2.78 7.69 0.69
N ARG A 23 3.37 8.80 0.24
CA ARG A 23 4.37 8.79 -0.84
C ARG A 23 5.60 7.97 -0.48
N MET A 24 6.17 8.16 0.71
CA MET A 24 7.31 7.37 1.20
C MET A 24 7.00 5.87 1.20
N LEU A 25 5.80 5.47 1.66
CA LEU A 25 5.38 4.08 1.65
C LEU A 25 5.23 3.54 0.22
N ALA A 26 4.56 4.29 -0.66
CA ALA A 26 4.35 3.90 -2.05
C ALA A 26 5.67 3.72 -2.81
N GLU A 27 6.66 4.58 -2.58
CA GLU A 27 7.98 4.51 -3.22
C GLU A 27 8.83 3.29 -2.75
N ARG A 28 8.50 2.70 -1.59
CA ARG A 28 9.32 1.65 -0.97
C ARG A 28 8.61 0.29 -0.90
N CYS A 29 7.34 0.21 -1.26
CA CYS A 29 6.56 -1.03 -1.24
C CYS A 29 6.65 -1.80 -2.56
N SER A 30 6.01 -2.97 -2.61
CA SER A 30 5.98 -3.84 -3.81
C SER A 30 4.90 -3.44 -4.82
N LEU A 31 4.11 -2.39 -4.57
CA LEU A 31 3.04 -1.93 -5.45
C LEU A 31 3.54 -0.80 -6.35
N THR A 32 3.18 -0.86 -7.63
CA THR A 32 3.35 0.28 -8.55
C THR A 32 2.26 1.33 -8.32
N GLU A 33 2.49 2.57 -8.76
CA GLU A 33 1.49 3.65 -8.67
C GLU A 33 0.15 3.22 -9.30
N ARG A 34 0.17 2.57 -10.47
CA ARG A 34 -1.03 2.06 -11.14
C ARG A 34 -1.74 0.95 -10.34
N GLN A 35 -0.99 0.10 -9.65
CA GLN A 35 -1.58 -0.93 -8.79
C GLN A 35 -2.23 -0.32 -7.54
N LEU A 36 -1.59 0.70 -6.95
CA LEU A 36 -2.14 1.45 -5.83
C LEU A 36 -3.42 2.20 -6.23
N GLU A 37 -3.43 2.88 -7.39
CA GLU A 37 -4.62 3.52 -7.95
C GLU A 37 -5.80 2.53 -8.07
N ALA A 38 -5.55 1.34 -8.64
CA ALA A 38 -6.58 0.32 -8.77
C ALA A 38 -7.11 -0.15 -7.41
N LEU A 39 -6.24 -0.32 -6.41
CA LEU A 39 -6.67 -0.70 -5.05
C LEU A 39 -7.52 0.38 -4.38
N LEU A 40 -7.17 1.67 -4.57
CA LEU A 40 -7.94 2.78 -4.03
C LEU A 40 -9.32 2.89 -4.70
N ILE A 41 -9.40 2.64 -6.01
CA ILE A 41 -10.68 2.51 -6.73
C ILE A 41 -11.49 1.32 -6.22
N GLU A 42 -10.88 0.19 -5.87
CA GLU A 42 -11.62 -0.94 -5.30
C GLU A 42 -12.07 -0.69 -3.84
N ALA A 43 -11.35 0.15 -3.09
CA ALA A 43 -11.63 0.45 -1.69
C ALA A 43 -12.61 1.61 -1.48
N SER A 44 -12.80 2.49 -2.47
CA SER A 44 -13.69 3.64 -2.36
C SER A 44 -15.17 3.24 -2.43
N GLU A 45 -15.97 3.77 -1.50
CA GLU A 45 -17.43 3.57 -1.49
C GLU A 45 -18.08 4.18 -2.74
N GLU A 46 -17.55 5.29 -3.25
CA GLU A 46 -18.07 6.02 -4.42
C GLU A 46 -17.99 5.21 -5.72
N THR A 47 -17.07 4.26 -5.78
CA THR A 47 -16.82 3.40 -6.94
C THR A 47 -17.32 1.98 -6.74
N SER A 48 -17.91 1.67 -5.59
CA SER A 48 -18.35 0.32 -5.22
C SER A 48 -19.41 -0.25 -6.16
N GLU A 49 -20.33 0.59 -6.65
CA GLU A 49 -21.40 0.20 -7.58
C GLU A 49 -20.95 0.16 -9.06
N LEU A 50 -19.76 0.68 -9.38
CA LEU A 50 -19.27 0.74 -10.76
C LEU A 50 -18.88 -0.65 -11.27
N LYS A 51 -19.23 -0.93 -12.53
CA LYS A 51 -18.76 -2.13 -13.22
C LYS A 51 -17.26 -2.03 -13.48
N LEU A 52 -16.62 -3.19 -13.65
CA LEU A 52 -15.18 -3.29 -13.93
C LEU A 52 -14.73 -2.45 -15.15
N SER A 53 -15.59 -2.34 -16.19
CA SER A 53 -15.30 -1.51 -17.36
C SER A 53 -15.31 -0.01 -17.05
N GLU A 54 -16.17 0.43 -16.12
CA GLU A 54 -16.26 1.82 -15.70
C GLU A 54 -15.07 2.18 -14.81
N LYS A 55 -14.72 1.29 -13.86
CA LYS A 55 -13.47 1.39 -13.07
C LYS A 55 -12.22 1.46 -13.93
N ALA A 56 -12.15 0.62 -14.98
CA ALA A 56 -11.07 0.69 -15.97
C ALA A 56 -11.07 2.03 -16.74
N GLY A 57 -12.26 2.55 -17.05
CA GLY A 57 -12.45 3.87 -17.65
C GLY A 57 -11.87 5.00 -16.80
N LEU A 58 -12.02 4.95 -15.46
CA LEU A 58 -11.42 5.94 -14.55
C LEU A 58 -9.92 6.07 -14.77
N MET A 59 -9.24 4.93 -14.92
CA MET A 59 -7.79 4.87 -15.14
C MET A 59 -7.35 5.13 -16.59
N GLY A 60 -8.31 5.31 -17.52
CA GLY A 60 -8.07 5.50 -18.95
C GLY A 60 -7.54 4.24 -19.64
N ILE A 61 -7.94 3.04 -19.18
CA ILE A 61 -7.41 1.76 -19.68
C ILE A 61 -8.53 0.78 -20.03
N THR A 62 -8.16 -0.30 -20.73
CA THR A 62 -9.12 -1.37 -21.06
C THR A 62 -9.49 -2.18 -19.81
N LYS A 63 -10.68 -2.79 -19.82
CA LYS A 63 -11.14 -3.75 -18.79
C LYS A 63 -10.12 -4.86 -18.52
N GLY A 64 -9.49 -5.40 -19.57
CA GLY A 64 -8.49 -6.47 -19.44
C GLY A 64 -7.19 -5.99 -18.79
N SER A 65 -6.75 -4.78 -19.13
CA SER A 65 -5.59 -4.13 -18.49
C SER A 65 -5.85 -3.89 -17.01
N TYR A 66 -7.03 -3.37 -16.66
CA TYR A 66 -7.42 -3.13 -15.28
C TYR A 66 -7.46 -4.43 -14.46
N ALA A 67 -8.11 -5.48 -14.97
CA ALA A 67 -8.17 -6.77 -14.30
C ALA A 67 -6.77 -7.36 -14.03
N ARG A 68 -5.85 -7.21 -14.98
CA ARG A 68 -4.46 -7.65 -14.81
C ARG A 68 -3.72 -6.84 -13.76
N ILE A 69 -3.85 -5.51 -13.77
CA ILE A 69 -3.24 -4.62 -12.77
C ILE A 69 -3.74 -4.99 -11.37
N LEU A 70 -5.06 -5.14 -11.19
CA LEU A 70 -5.65 -5.50 -9.90
C LEU A 70 -5.16 -6.89 -9.44
N SER A 71 -5.14 -7.87 -10.34
CA SER A 71 -4.62 -9.21 -10.02
C SER A 71 -3.15 -9.18 -9.59
N GLN A 72 -2.31 -8.39 -10.26
CA GLN A 72 -0.91 -8.22 -9.88
C GLN A 72 -0.77 -7.51 -8.53
N ALA A 73 -1.58 -6.48 -8.26
CA ALA A 73 -1.60 -5.78 -6.98
C ALA A 73 -1.93 -6.75 -5.83
N LEU A 74 -2.99 -7.55 -5.98
CA LEU A 74 -3.38 -8.57 -5.00
C LEU A 74 -2.33 -9.67 -4.84
N GLY A 75 -1.67 -10.07 -5.92
CA GLY A 75 -0.54 -11.00 -5.88
C GLY A 75 0.64 -10.47 -5.06
N ASN A 76 1.01 -9.20 -5.28
CA ASN A 76 2.08 -8.54 -4.54
C ASN A 76 1.74 -8.37 -3.04
N ILE A 77 0.49 -8.04 -2.71
CA ILE A 77 0.01 -7.99 -1.32
C ILE A 77 0.07 -9.37 -0.67
N SER A 78 -0.43 -10.40 -1.35
CA SER A 78 -0.40 -11.78 -0.85
C SER A 78 1.04 -12.22 -0.57
N GLN A 79 1.96 -11.99 -1.51
CA GLN A 79 3.37 -12.32 -1.33
C GLN A 79 3.99 -11.56 -0.16
N ALA A 80 3.68 -10.27 0.02
CA ALA A 80 4.17 -9.49 1.15
C ALA A 80 3.66 -10.06 2.49
N LEU A 81 2.37 -10.41 2.57
CA LEU A 81 1.78 -11.05 3.75
C LEU A 81 2.47 -12.37 4.09
N PHE A 82 2.59 -13.28 3.11
CA PHE A 82 3.28 -14.55 3.30
C PHE A 82 4.76 -14.36 3.68
N THR A 83 5.42 -13.32 3.17
CA THR A 83 6.80 -12.99 3.54
C THR A 83 6.89 -12.59 5.01
N VAL A 84 6.03 -11.67 5.47
CA VAL A 84 5.99 -11.27 6.90
C VAL A 84 5.72 -12.48 7.80
N ILE A 85 4.73 -13.30 7.45
CA ILE A 85 4.39 -14.51 8.21
C ILE A 85 5.57 -15.49 8.21
N LEU A 86 6.21 -15.73 7.07
CA LEU A 86 7.37 -16.62 6.96
C LEU A 86 8.51 -16.15 7.85
N LEU A 87 8.87 -14.86 7.81
CA LEU A 87 9.94 -14.31 8.63
C LEU A 87 9.62 -14.44 10.13
N SER A 88 8.36 -14.27 10.52
CA SER A 88 7.90 -14.54 11.89
C SER A 88 8.03 -16.02 12.26
N TYR A 89 7.61 -16.90 11.35
CA TYR A 89 7.64 -18.34 11.54
C TYR A 89 9.07 -18.88 11.71
N VAL A 90 10.03 -18.40 10.92
CA VAL A 90 11.43 -18.83 11.00
C VAL A 90 12.25 -18.12 12.09
N GLY A 91 11.61 -17.29 12.91
CA GLY A 91 12.29 -16.60 14.01
C GLY A 91 13.08 -15.35 13.60
N LEU A 92 13.02 -14.92 12.34
CA LEU A 92 13.71 -13.72 11.87
C LEU A 92 12.99 -12.43 12.28
N LEU A 93 11.71 -12.52 12.62
CA LEU A 93 11.00 -11.46 13.34
C LEU A 93 10.85 -11.77 14.83
N GLN A 94 11.50 -12.79 15.40
CA GLN A 94 11.37 -13.11 16.83
C GLN A 94 12.34 -12.31 17.69
N ASP A 95 11.79 -11.34 18.41
CA ASP A 95 12.38 -10.76 19.61
C ASP A 95 11.26 -10.17 20.48
N GLU A 96 11.45 -10.02 21.79
CA GLU A 96 10.49 -9.41 22.74
C GLU A 96 10.05 -7.98 22.34
N LYS A 97 10.72 -7.42 21.33
CA LYS A 97 10.49 -6.12 20.69
C LYS A 97 9.47 -6.13 19.56
N GLN A 98 8.84 -7.26 19.20
CA GLN A 98 7.77 -7.36 18.19
C GLN A 98 6.57 -6.41 18.42
N LYS A 99 6.51 -5.75 19.58
CA LYS A 99 5.68 -4.56 19.77
C LYS A 99 5.85 -3.54 18.64
N TRP A 100 7.04 -3.38 18.05
CA TRP A 100 7.27 -2.38 17.01
C TRP A 100 6.29 -2.47 15.83
N PHE A 101 5.85 -3.67 15.42
CA PHE A 101 4.92 -3.81 14.29
C PHE A 101 3.50 -3.37 14.71
N ILE A 102 3.13 -3.66 15.95
CA ILE A 102 1.87 -3.24 16.56
C ILE A 102 1.92 -1.73 16.82
N GLU A 103 2.97 -1.22 17.46
CA GLU A 103 3.24 0.19 17.74
C GLU A 103 3.32 1.01 16.45
N LEU A 104 3.92 0.49 15.38
CA LEU A 104 3.91 1.13 14.06
C LEU A 104 2.48 1.22 13.53
N GLY A 105 1.72 0.12 13.62
CA GLY A 105 0.32 0.10 13.21
C GLY A 105 -0.56 1.04 14.02
N GLU A 106 -0.31 1.18 15.32
CA GLU A 106 -0.97 2.13 16.22
C GLU A 106 -0.57 3.57 15.90
N ALA A 107 0.73 3.86 15.75
CA ALA A 107 1.23 5.18 15.40
C ALA A 107 0.64 5.68 14.08
N VAL A 108 0.57 4.83 13.05
CA VAL A 108 -0.08 5.17 11.77
C VAL A 108 -1.58 5.44 11.96
N ARG A 109 -2.27 4.60 12.75
CA ARG A 109 -3.71 4.75 13.00
C ARG A 109 -4.05 6.03 13.79
N ASP A 110 -3.18 6.39 14.72
CA ASP A 110 -3.34 7.57 15.58
C ASP A 110 -2.81 8.87 14.94
N GLY A 111 -2.27 8.80 13.72
CA GLY A 111 -1.68 9.94 13.03
C GLY A 111 -0.32 10.41 13.58
N ARG A 112 0.34 9.57 14.39
CA ARG A 112 1.70 9.82 14.93
C ARG A 112 2.76 9.46 13.89
N ILE A 113 2.76 10.21 12.78
CA ILE A 113 3.58 9.90 11.59
C ILE A 113 5.09 9.94 11.88
N ASP A 114 5.57 10.91 12.67
CA ASP A 114 7.00 11.00 13.02
C ASP A 114 7.49 9.75 13.76
N GLU A 115 6.68 9.23 14.69
CA GLU A 115 6.97 8.00 15.40
C GLU A 115 6.94 6.78 14.48
N ALA A 116 5.96 6.71 13.58
CA ALA A 116 5.89 5.66 12.57
C ALA A 116 7.15 5.63 11.68
N ILE A 117 7.66 6.80 11.27
CA ILE A 117 8.89 6.91 10.49
C ILE A 117 10.09 6.39 11.30
N LEU A 118 10.24 6.80 12.55
CA LEU A 118 11.34 6.34 13.41
C LEU A 118 11.33 4.81 13.58
N LEU A 119 10.16 4.22 13.82
CA LEU A 119 10.00 2.76 13.93
C LEU A 119 10.36 2.04 12.63
N LEU A 120 9.99 2.61 11.47
CA LEU A 120 10.38 2.08 10.15
C LEU A 120 11.89 2.15 9.91
N GLU A 121 12.53 3.27 10.24
CA GLU A 121 13.99 3.44 10.07
C GLU A 121 14.79 2.51 10.96
N GLU A 122 14.34 2.30 12.20
CA GLU A 122 14.95 1.34 13.10
C GLU A 122 14.90 -0.07 12.50
N MET A 123 13.75 -0.47 11.95
CA MET A 123 13.59 -1.75 11.26
C MET A 123 14.49 -1.93 10.07
N GLN A 124 14.57 -0.92 9.21
CA GLN A 124 15.47 -0.98 8.06
C GLN A 124 16.94 -1.12 8.50
N THR A 125 17.32 -0.44 9.57
CA THR A 125 18.68 -0.53 10.13
C THR A 125 18.96 -1.94 10.65
N ARG A 126 18.02 -2.54 11.38
CA ARG A 126 18.16 -3.93 11.86
C ARG A 126 18.27 -4.92 10.70
N LEU A 127 17.39 -4.84 9.70
CA LEU A 127 17.46 -5.70 8.52
C LEU A 127 18.80 -5.57 7.78
N LYS A 128 19.33 -4.36 7.63
CA LYS A 128 20.66 -4.13 7.06
C LYS A 128 21.76 -4.77 7.92
N SER A 129 21.67 -4.67 9.25
CA SER A 129 22.67 -5.26 10.15
C SER A 129 22.77 -6.79 10.03
N MET A 130 21.68 -7.48 9.66
CA MET A 130 21.66 -8.94 9.45
C MET A 130 22.50 -9.38 8.23
N THR A 131 22.78 -8.48 7.29
CA THR A 131 23.62 -8.75 6.11
C THR A 131 25.11 -8.50 6.35
N LYS A 132 25.49 -7.89 7.47
CA LYS A 132 26.88 -7.69 7.87
C LYS A 132 27.32 -8.83 8.80
N LYS A 133 27.69 -9.96 8.21
CA LYS A 133 28.50 -11.01 8.87
C LYS A 133 29.85 -11.10 8.16
#